data_AF-A0A815RX70-F1
#
_entry.id   AF-A0A815RX70-F1
#
_cell.length_a   1.000
_cell.length_b   1.000
_cell.length_c   1.000
_cell.angle_alpha   90.00
_cell.angle_beta   90.00
_cell.angle_gamma   90.00
#
_symmetry.space_group_name_H-M   'P 1'
#
loop_
_entity.id
_entity.type
_entity.pdbx_description
1 polymer ?
#
loop_
_entity_poly.entity_id
_entity_poly.type
_entity_poly.pdbx_seq_one_letter_code
_entity_poly.pdbx_strand_id
1 'polypeptide(L)'
;MFVLDDLHWIAVLNSRTRMLKLATDAERAHAHGLVRSELAKIIETERAEDNRSVESPVIVNPSPQKKFKSYTTQFDDEVEYNEPGKKLTISVRAQREMETYLQMKLSRTTTLNNDNENPLLFWKEQEKLLPNMSKLSRKIFSIPASSTAVERAFSSADVVISQRRTNISPSTVNDIILIRSSTNRSKKNI
;
A
#
# COMPACT_ATOMS: atom_id res chain seq x y z
N MET A 1 -0.02 3.05 29.32
CA MET A 1 0.93 3.60 28.34
C MET A 1 0.51 3.06 26.98
N PHE A 2 -0.02 3.90 26.08
CA PHE A 2 -0.45 3.44 24.76
C PHE A 2 0.80 3.24 23.90
N VAL A 3 1.03 2.02 23.42
CA VAL A 3 2.09 1.72 22.46
C VAL A 3 1.48 1.87 21.08
N LEU A 4 2.01 2.81 20.29
CA LEU A 4 1.61 3.00 18.89
C LEU A 4 2.39 2.00 18.04
N ASP A 5 1.74 0.92 17.60
CA ASP A 5 2.32 0.01 16.59
C ASP A 5 2.63 0.76 15.29
N ASP A 6 3.54 0.19 14.48
CA ASP A 6 3.95 0.71 13.17
C ASP A 6 2.78 1.03 12.23
N LEU A 7 1.66 0.32 12.38
CA LEU A 7 0.44 0.55 11.61
C LEU A 7 -0.29 1.85 12.02
N HIS A 8 -0.16 2.29 13.27
CA HIS A 8 -0.78 3.53 13.75
C HIS A 8 -0.10 4.78 13.20
N TRP A 9 1.19 4.68 12.88
CA TRP A 9 1.93 5.76 12.22
C TRP A 9 1.45 6.04 10.79
N ILE A 10 0.62 5.14 10.24
CA ILE A 10 0.02 5.29 8.92
C ILE A 10 -1.11 6.34 8.90
N ALA A 11 -1.43 6.94 10.04
CA ALA A 11 -2.20 8.19 10.11
C ALA A 11 -1.66 9.29 9.17
N VAL A 12 -0.39 9.21 8.76
CA VAL A 12 0.19 10.09 7.74
C VAL A 12 -0.55 10.02 6.40
N LEU A 13 -1.06 8.84 5.99
CA LEU A 13 -1.77 8.65 4.72
C LEU A 13 -3.19 9.23 4.71
N ASN A 14 -3.71 9.67 5.85
CA ASN A 14 -4.97 10.39 5.88
C ASN A 14 -4.69 11.88 5.64
N SER A 15 -5.37 12.44 4.64
CA SER A 15 -5.27 13.84 4.23
C SER A 15 -5.44 14.84 5.40
N ARG A 16 -6.22 14.47 6.43
CA ARG A 16 -6.48 15.26 7.63
C ARG A 16 -5.34 15.20 8.65
N THR A 17 -4.78 14.03 8.88
CA THR A 17 -3.81 13.77 9.94
C THR A 17 -2.37 13.71 9.46
N ARG A 18 -2.11 13.98 8.17
CA ARG A 18 -0.77 13.90 7.56
C ARG A 18 0.33 14.70 8.24
N MET A 19 -0.04 15.79 8.92
CA MET A 19 0.93 16.67 9.59
C MET A 19 1.31 16.16 10.99
N LEU A 20 0.60 15.16 11.53
CA LEU A 20 0.80 14.64 12.88
C LEU A 20 1.03 15.77 13.90
N LYS A 21 0.08 16.72 13.96
CA LYS A 21 0.23 17.95 14.78
C LYS A 21 0.36 17.67 16.29
N LEU A 22 -0.09 16.48 16.72
CA LEU A 22 -0.06 16.05 18.12
C LEU A 22 1.15 15.15 18.45
N ALA A 23 1.94 14.74 17.45
CA ALA A 23 3.11 13.89 17.65
C ALA A 23 4.39 14.72 17.82
N THR A 24 5.36 14.16 18.53
CA THR A 24 6.72 14.71 18.65
C THR A 24 7.45 14.66 17.30
N ASP A 25 8.50 15.45 17.15
CA ASP A 25 9.26 15.47 15.90
C ASP A 25 9.98 14.13 15.61
N ALA A 26 10.41 13.43 16.67
CA ALA A 26 11.01 12.10 16.55
C ALA A 26 10.01 11.06 16.02
N GLU A 27 8.80 11.06 16.58
CA GLU A 27 7.69 10.22 16.15
C GLU A 27 7.26 10.50 14.71
N ARG A 28 7.20 11.79 14.34
CA ARG A 28 6.89 12.20 12.96
C ARG A 28 7.97 11.72 11.99
N ALA A 29 9.25 11.86 12.35
CA ALA A 29 10.36 11.37 11.54
C ALA A 29 10.32 9.84 11.37
N HIS A 30 9.99 9.11 12.44
CA HIS A 30 9.83 7.66 12.40
C HIS A 30 8.71 7.24 11.44
N ALA A 31 7.52 7.84 11.59
CA ALA A 31 6.38 7.61 10.70
C ALA A 31 6.72 7.88 9.23
N HIS A 32 7.46 8.97 8.97
CA HIS A 32 7.90 9.31 7.63
C HIS A 32 8.91 8.29 7.07
N GLY A 33 9.83 7.79 7.90
CA GLY A 33 10.76 6.73 7.54
C GLY A 33 10.04 5.44 7.13
N LEU A 34 9.04 5.01 7.91
CA LEU A 34 8.23 3.83 7.61
C LEU A 34 7.52 3.96 6.26
N VAL A 35 6.82 5.09 6.01
CA VAL A 35 6.13 5.34 4.73
C VAL A 35 7.13 5.31 3.56
N ARG A 36 8.28 5.97 3.69
CA ARG A 36 9.33 5.95 2.64
C ARG A 36 9.82 4.54 2.34
N SER A 37 10.04 3.73 3.37
CA SER A 37 10.47 2.33 3.21
C SER A 37 9.43 1.48 2.47
N GLU A 38 8.14 1.66 2.78
CA GLU A 38 7.06 0.92 2.14
C GLU A 38 6.84 1.37 0.69
N LEU A 39 6.96 2.67 0.41
CA LEU A 39 6.96 3.18 -0.96
C LEU A 39 8.11 2.61 -1.79
N ALA A 40 9.31 2.52 -1.21
CA ALA A 40 10.46 1.94 -1.89
C ALA A 40 10.21 0.48 -2.28
N LYS A 41 9.60 -0.32 -1.39
CA LYS A 41 9.20 -1.70 -1.68
C LYS A 41 8.20 -1.79 -2.83
N ILE A 42 7.19 -0.90 -2.86
CA ILE A 42 6.19 -0.87 -3.95
C ILE A 42 6.86 -0.57 -5.30
N ILE A 43 7.75 0.42 -5.35
CA ILE A 43 8.48 0.78 -6.58
C ILE A 43 9.39 -0.37 -7.04
N GLU A 44 10.01 -1.08 -6.10
CA GLU A 44 10.86 -2.24 -6.41
C GLU A 44 10.05 -3.41 -6.98
N THR A 45 8.88 -3.70 -6.41
CA THR A 45 7.97 -4.74 -6.93
C THR A 45 7.51 -4.43 -8.36
N GLU A 46 7.18 -3.19 -8.67
CA GLU A 46 6.75 -2.80 -10.02
C GLU A 46 7.86 -2.97 -11.05
N ARG A 47 9.09 -2.60 -10.67
CA ARG A 47 10.25 -2.81 -11.54
C ARG A 47 10.50 -4.30 -11.80
N ALA A 48 10.23 -5.17 -10.83
CA ALA A 48 10.35 -6.61 -11.01
C ALA A 48 9.29 -7.17 -11.98
N GLU A 49 8.07 -6.63 -11.96
CA GLU A 49 6.96 -7.02 -12.85
C GLU A 49 7.19 -6.54 -14.30
N ASP A 50 7.66 -5.32 -14.49
CA ASP A 50 8.01 -4.78 -15.81
C ASP A 50 9.13 -5.57 -16.49
N ASN A 51 10.16 -5.97 -15.73
CA ASN A 51 11.26 -6.78 -16.27
C ASN A 51 10.81 -8.21 -16.62
N ARG A 52 9.81 -8.77 -15.91
CA ARG A 52 9.30 -10.12 -16.17
C ARG A 52 8.41 -10.18 -17.43
N SER A 53 7.94 -9.03 -17.90
CA SER A 53 7.10 -8.91 -19.11
C SER A 53 7.92 -8.87 -20.42
N VAL A 54 9.26 -8.86 -20.36
CA VAL A 54 10.18 -8.72 -21.52
C VAL A 54 10.82 -10.05 -21.95
N GLU A 55 10.62 -11.16 -21.24
CA GLU A 55 11.14 -12.48 -21.65
C GLU A 55 10.26 -13.14 -22.73
N SER A 56 10.33 -12.63 -23.96
CA SER A 56 10.18 -13.48 -25.15
C SER A 56 11.46 -14.31 -25.33
N PRO A 57 11.40 -15.57 -25.79
CA PRO A 57 12.55 -16.47 -25.77
C PRO A 57 13.57 -16.06 -26.84
N VAL A 58 14.57 -15.25 -26.45
CA VAL A 58 15.73 -14.99 -27.29
C VAL A 58 16.76 -16.09 -27.02
N ILE A 59 16.97 -16.96 -28.00
CA ILE A 59 18.08 -17.93 -28.02
C ILE A 59 19.38 -17.11 -28.13
N VAL A 60 20.19 -17.08 -27.07
CA VAL A 60 21.53 -16.46 -27.11
C VAL A 60 22.58 -17.47 -26.67
N ASN A 61 23.48 -17.81 -27.61
CA ASN A 61 24.73 -18.53 -27.39
C ASN A 61 25.61 -17.80 -26.35
N PRO A 62 26.32 -18.51 -25.45
CA PRO A 62 27.12 -17.86 -24.41
C PRO A 62 28.49 -17.42 -24.95
N SER A 63 28.91 -16.20 -24.59
CA SER A 63 30.33 -15.83 -24.50
C SER A 63 30.58 -14.97 -23.26
N PRO A 64 31.71 -15.12 -22.55
CA PRO A 64 31.78 -14.78 -21.14
C PRO A 64 32.65 -13.55 -20.80
N GLN A 65 32.45 -13.10 -19.54
CA GLN A 65 33.33 -12.30 -18.67
C GLN A 65 33.15 -10.76 -18.76
N LYS A 66 33.25 -9.94 -17.68
CA LYS A 66 33.94 -10.06 -16.38
C LYS A 66 33.15 -9.34 -15.27
N LYS A 67 33.25 -9.85 -14.04
CA LYS A 67 32.75 -9.22 -12.80
C LYS A 67 33.75 -8.14 -12.34
N PHE A 68 33.25 -6.96 -12.00
CA PHE A 68 33.97 -6.02 -11.13
C PHE A 68 33.02 -5.61 -10.00
N LYS A 69 33.29 -6.09 -8.78
CA LYS A 69 32.61 -5.60 -7.57
C LYS A 69 33.43 -4.44 -7.05
N SER A 70 32.90 -3.22 -7.10
CA SER A 70 33.47 -2.09 -6.38
C SER A 70 32.93 -2.08 -4.95
N TYR A 71 33.87 -2.02 -4.01
CA TYR A 71 33.73 -2.06 -2.57
C TYR A 71 33.88 -0.64 -2.03
N THR A 72 32.89 0.21 -2.29
CA THR A 72 32.77 1.50 -1.61
C THR A 72 31.36 2.04 -1.83
N THR A 73 30.56 2.00 -0.79
CA THR A 73 29.40 2.88 -0.54
C THR A 73 28.93 2.53 0.87
N GLN A 74 29.70 2.95 1.87
CA GLN A 74 29.27 2.89 3.27
C GLN A 74 29.10 4.27 3.90
N PHE A 75 29.55 5.35 3.27
CA PHE A 75 29.34 6.71 3.75
C PHE A 75 29.33 7.64 2.55
N ASP A 76 28.18 8.20 2.20
CA ASP A 76 28.13 9.50 1.51
C ASP A 76 26.71 10.09 1.56
N ASP A 77 26.57 11.13 2.39
CA ASP A 77 25.53 12.16 2.27
C ASP A 77 25.91 13.04 1.06
N GLU A 78 25.54 12.63 -0.15
CA GLU A 78 25.69 13.49 -1.34
C GLU A 78 24.39 14.23 -1.66
N VAL A 79 24.44 15.55 -1.52
CA VAL A 79 23.46 16.49 -2.06
C VAL A 79 23.65 16.54 -3.58
N GLU A 80 22.87 15.75 -4.32
CA GLU A 80 23.05 15.55 -5.77
C GLU A 80 22.28 16.61 -6.60
N TYR A 81 23.02 17.39 -7.40
CA TYR A 81 22.49 18.34 -8.39
C TYR A 81 21.76 17.59 -9.54
N ASN A 82 20.66 18.18 -10.03
CA ASN A 82 19.87 17.66 -11.15
C ASN A 82 20.66 17.70 -12.48
N GLU A 83 21.28 16.59 -12.88
CA GLU A 83 21.66 16.35 -14.28
C GLU A 83 20.57 15.56 -15.05
N PRO A 84 20.23 15.98 -16.28
CA PRO A 84 19.19 15.33 -17.08
C PRO A 84 19.69 14.00 -17.66
N GLY A 85 19.43 12.89 -16.99
CA GLY A 85 19.66 11.55 -17.55
C GLY A 85 19.94 10.44 -16.53
N LYS A 86 20.26 10.76 -15.28
CA LYS A 86 20.49 9.75 -14.24
C LYS A 86 19.15 9.14 -13.81
N LYS A 87 19.01 7.81 -13.92
CA LYS A 87 17.85 7.10 -13.36
C LYS A 87 17.87 7.29 -11.84
N LEU A 88 16.99 8.15 -11.35
CA LEU A 88 16.84 8.41 -9.92
C LEU A 88 16.70 7.10 -9.13
N THR A 89 17.45 7.00 -8.03
CA THR A 89 17.38 5.87 -7.09
C THR A 89 15.96 5.71 -6.55
N ILE A 90 15.59 4.47 -6.20
CA ILE A 90 14.23 4.12 -5.72
C ILE A 90 13.88 4.92 -4.46
N SER A 91 14.84 5.05 -3.54
CA SER A 91 14.68 5.82 -2.30
C SER A 91 14.34 7.29 -2.56
N VAL A 92 15.01 7.93 -3.52
CA VAL A 92 14.77 9.34 -3.82
C VAL A 92 13.44 9.55 -4.55
N ARG A 93 12.99 8.58 -5.36
CA ARG A 93 11.61 8.60 -5.92
C ARG A 93 10.56 8.55 -4.81
N ALA A 94 10.70 7.60 -3.88
CA ALA A 94 9.79 7.45 -2.75
C ALA A 94 9.77 8.71 -1.86
N GLN A 95 10.94 9.27 -1.58
CA GLN A 95 11.08 10.49 -0.79
C GLN A 95 10.39 11.69 -1.45
N ARG A 96 10.64 11.91 -2.74
CA ARG A 96 10.04 13.04 -3.48
C ARG A 96 8.52 12.99 -3.47
N GLU A 97 7.94 11.82 -3.73
CA GLU A 97 6.49 11.67 -3.76
C GLU A 97 5.86 11.94 -2.39
N MET A 98 6.48 11.43 -1.33
CA MET A 98 6.06 11.71 0.03
C MET A 98 6.15 13.20 0.38
N GLU A 99 7.26 13.86 0.05
CA GLU A 99 7.44 15.29 0.31
C GLU A 99 6.43 16.13 -0.46
N THR A 100 6.14 15.75 -1.70
CA THR A 100 5.09 16.37 -2.53
C THR A 100 3.74 16.28 -1.82
N TYR A 101 3.39 15.12 -1.27
CA TYR A 101 2.15 14.92 -0.50
C TYR A 101 2.11 15.77 0.77
N LEU A 102 3.20 15.88 1.52
CA LEU A 102 3.26 16.69 2.74
C LEU A 102 3.09 18.19 2.44
N GLN A 103 3.72 18.67 1.36
CA GLN A 103 3.70 20.06 0.92
C GLN A 103 2.43 20.44 0.15
N MET A 104 1.65 19.47 -0.32
CA MET A 104 0.44 19.71 -1.10
C MET A 104 -0.55 20.59 -0.32
N LYS A 105 -0.92 21.75 -0.85
CA LYS A 105 -1.95 22.60 -0.23
C LYS A 105 -3.30 21.91 -0.40
N LEU A 106 -3.80 21.28 0.65
CA LEU A 106 -5.16 20.75 0.66
C LEU A 106 -6.12 21.90 0.96
N SER A 107 -6.98 22.22 0.00
CA SER A 107 -8.02 23.22 0.16
C SER A 107 -8.94 22.83 1.32
N ARG A 108 -9.40 23.83 2.06
CA ARG A 108 -10.27 23.67 3.24
C ARG A 108 -11.51 22.78 2.97
N THR A 109 -11.98 22.75 1.72
CA THR A 109 -13.04 21.87 1.21
C THR A 109 -12.69 20.37 1.28
N THR A 110 -11.47 19.96 0.92
CA THR A 110 -11.01 18.55 0.95
C THR A 110 -10.63 18.06 2.35
N THR A 111 -10.46 18.97 3.31
CA THR A 111 -9.96 18.63 4.67
C THR A 111 -11.02 18.77 5.76
N LEU A 112 -12.05 19.60 5.58
CA LEU A 112 -13.01 19.94 6.65
C LEU A 112 -14.48 19.69 6.34
N ASN A 113 -14.90 19.49 5.08
CA ASN A 113 -16.32 19.63 4.73
C ASN A 113 -17.10 18.33 4.51
N ASN A 114 -16.54 17.16 4.82
CA ASN A 114 -17.37 15.95 4.80
C ASN A 114 -16.80 14.88 5.72
N ASP A 115 -17.31 14.74 6.95
CA ASP A 115 -17.00 13.60 7.82
C ASP A 115 -17.36 12.24 7.20
N ASN A 116 -18.04 12.26 6.05
CA ASN A 116 -18.33 11.11 5.20
C ASN A 116 -17.44 10.98 3.95
N GLU A 117 -16.38 11.78 3.79
CA GLU A 117 -15.50 11.65 2.63
C GLU A 117 -14.63 10.39 2.76
N ASN A 118 -14.89 9.42 1.89
CA ASN A 118 -14.13 8.18 1.84
C ASN A 118 -12.66 8.50 1.46
N PRO A 119 -11.67 8.20 2.33
CA PRO A 119 -10.26 8.50 2.04
C PRO A 119 -9.75 7.84 0.76
N LEU A 120 -10.37 6.73 0.34
CA LEU A 120 -10.05 6.07 -0.92
C LEU A 120 -10.41 6.92 -2.14
N LEU A 121 -11.41 7.79 -2.06
CA LEU A 121 -11.78 8.69 -3.17
C LEU A 121 -10.71 9.77 -3.36
N PHE A 122 -10.21 10.36 -2.27
CA PHE A 122 -9.07 11.28 -2.34
C PHE A 122 -7.87 10.62 -3.03
N TRP A 123 -7.49 9.41 -2.61
CA TRP A 123 -6.37 8.69 -3.23
C TRP A 123 -6.65 8.25 -4.68
N LYS A 124 -7.91 8.09 -5.06
CA LYS A 124 -8.29 7.85 -6.47
C LYS A 124 -8.09 9.09 -7.33
N GLU A 125 -8.43 10.27 -6.81
CA GLU A 125 -8.20 11.54 -7.50
C GLU A 125 -6.71 11.89 -7.61
N GLN A 126 -5.95 11.58 -6.57
CA GLN A 126 -4.51 11.85 -6.51
C GLN A 126 -3.63 10.78 -7.16
N GLU A 127 -4.21 9.71 -7.73
CA GLU A 127 -3.47 8.60 -8.32
C GLU A 127 -2.53 9.02 -9.46
N LYS A 128 -2.92 10.03 -10.25
CA LYS A 128 -2.08 10.55 -11.34
C LYS A 128 -0.87 11.33 -10.83
N LEU A 129 -1.02 12.04 -9.72
CA LEU A 129 0.03 12.89 -9.16
C LEU A 129 0.95 12.11 -8.21
N LEU A 130 0.37 11.20 -7.44
CA LEU A 130 1.00 10.44 -6.37
C LEU A 130 0.69 8.94 -6.54
N PRO A 131 1.24 8.28 -7.58
CA PRO A 131 0.88 6.90 -7.94
C PRO A 131 1.26 5.87 -6.85
N ASN A 132 2.45 5.98 -6.26
CA ASN A 132 2.93 5.01 -5.28
C ASN A 132 2.28 5.22 -3.91
N MET A 133 2.07 6.48 -3.51
CA MET A 133 1.31 6.83 -2.31
C MET A 133 -0.14 6.37 -2.42
N SER A 134 -0.77 6.50 -3.59
CA SER A 134 -2.14 6.03 -3.80
C SER A 134 -2.24 4.51 -3.69
N LYS A 135 -1.26 3.78 -4.24
CA LYS A 135 -1.15 2.32 -4.09
C LYS A 135 -0.96 1.91 -2.63
N LEU A 136 -0.05 2.56 -1.92
CA LEU A 136 0.20 2.31 -0.50
C LEU A 136 -1.07 2.56 0.32
N SER A 137 -1.69 3.71 0.14
CA SER A 137 -2.93 4.09 0.82
C SER A 137 -4.06 3.09 0.57
N ARG A 138 -4.24 2.61 -0.66
CA ARG A 138 -5.22 1.55 -0.95
C ARG A 138 -4.92 0.27 -0.18
N LYS A 139 -3.66 -0.17 -0.14
CA LYS A 139 -3.25 -1.38 0.58
C LYS A 139 -3.60 -1.28 2.06
N ILE A 140 -3.33 -0.13 2.67
CA ILE A 140 -3.59 0.11 4.09
C ILE A 140 -5.09 0.26 4.38
N PHE A 141 -5.80 1.12 3.66
CA PHE A 141 -7.22 1.36 3.90
C PHE A 141 -8.12 0.16 3.52
N SER A 142 -7.58 -0.84 2.82
CA SER A 142 -8.26 -2.12 2.57
C SER A 142 -8.22 -3.06 3.77
N ILE A 143 -7.36 -2.79 4.77
CA ILE A 143 -7.29 -3.59 5.99
C ILE A 143 -8.53 -3.26 6.84
N PRO A 144 -9.36 -4.25 7.17
CA PRO A 144 -10.51 -4.02 8.04
C PRO A 144 -10.03 -3.64 9.44
N ALA A 145 -10.66 -2.63 10.04
CA ALA A 145 -10.34 -2.20 11.40
C ALA A 145 -10.69 -3.26 12.48
N SER A 146 -11.55 -4.23 12.14
CA SER A 146 -11.97 -5.29 13.06
C SER A 146 -12.19 -6.63 12.37
N SER A 147 -12.19 -7.70 13.16
CA SER A 147 -12.56 -9.07 12.76
C SER A 147 -14.06 -9.22 12.45
N THR A 148 -14.90 -8.21 12.68
CA THR A 148 -16.36 -8.29 12.53
C THR A 148 -16.83 -8.72 11.15
N ALA A 149 -16.06 -8.41 10.09
CA ALA A 149 -16.37 -8.90 8.75
C ALA A 149 -16.22 -10.43 8.65
N VAL A 150 -15.16 -10.96 9.25
CA VAL A 150 -14.85 -12.39 9.30
C VAL A 150 -15.81 -13.12 10.24
N GLU A 151 -16.11 -12.55 11.41
CA GLU A 151 -17.11 -13.09 12.35
C GLU A 151 -18.50 -13.23 11.72
N ARG A 152 -18.94 -12.24 10.93
CA ARG A 152 -20.21 -12.34 10.18
C ARG A 152 -20.19 -13.45 9.13
N ALA A 153 -19.04 -13.69 8.50
CA ALA A 153 -18.88 -14.81 7.57
C ALA A 153 -18.96 -16.14 8.31
N PHE A 154 -18.30 -16.28 9.46
CA PHE A 154 -18.35 -17.49 10.29
C PHE A 154 -19.73 -17.73 10.91
N SER A 155 -20.42 -16.68 11.38
CA SER A 155 -21.80 -16.80 11.84
C SER A 155 -22.74 -17.27 10.72
N SER A 156 -22.51 -16.83 9.47
CA SER A 156 -23.24 -17.38 8.31
C SER A 156 -22.84 -18.83 8.02
N ALA A 157 -21.58 -19.21 8.22
CA ALA A 157 -21.09 -20.57 8.04
C ALA A 157 -21.73 -21.53 9.04
N ASP A 158 -22.01 -21.09 10.27
CA ASP A 158 -22.67 -21.88 11.30
C ASP A 158 -24.07 -22.36 10.86
N VAL A 159 -24.78 -21.55 10.07
CA VAL A 159 -26.05 -21.95 9.43
C VAL A 159 -25.85 -23.00 8.34
N VAL A 160 -24.74 -22.94 7.60
CA VAL A 160 -24.39 -23.92 6.56
C VAL A 160 -24.01 -25.26 7.20
N ILE A 161 -23.21 -25.22 8.25
CA ILE A 161 -22.72 -26.36 9.04
C ILE A 161 -23.67 -26.62 10.21
N SER A 162 -24.94 -26.90 9.92
CA SER A 162 -25.91 -27.23 10.96
C SER A 162 -25.80 -28.71 11.38
N GLN A 163 -26.29 -29.05 12.58
CA GLN A 163 -26.36 -30.44 13.08
C GLN A 163 -27.11 -31.41 12.15
N ARG A 164 -27.95 -30.91 11.24
CA ARG A 164 -28.68 -31.72 10.24
C ARG A 164 -27.91 -31.90 8.93
N ARG A 165 -26.78 -31.20 8.75
CA ARG A 165 -25.96 -31.15 7.54
C ARG A 165 -24.51 -31.54 7.84
N THR A 166 -24.32 -32.66 8.55
CA THR A 166 -22.99 -33.13 8.99
C THR A 166 -22.16 -33.80 7.88
N ASN A 167 -22.76 -34.17 6.74
CA ASN A 167 -22.08 -34.85 5.64
C ASN A 167 -21.68 -33.91 4.48
N ILE A 168 -21.45 -32.62 4.76
CA ILE A 168 -20.99 -31.66 3.75
C ILE A 168 -19.46 -31.63 3.74
N SER A 169 -18.86 -31.71 2.56
CA SER A 169 -17.41 -31.60 2.43
C SER A 169 -16.91 -30.17 2.76
N PRO A 170 -15.72 -30.01 3.35
CA PRO A 170 -15.16 -28.68 3.62
C PRO A 170 -15.05 -27.78 2.38
N SER A 171 -14.75 -28.37 1.22
CA SER A 171 -14.68 -27.65 -0.06
C SER A 171 -16.02 -27.01 -0.43
N THR A 172 -17.10 -27.78 -0.31
CA THR A 172 -18.46 -27.31 -0.59
C THR A 172 -18.90 -26.21 0.37
N VAL A 173 -18.52 -26.28 1.66
CA VAL A 173 -18.79 -25.21 2.62
C VAL A 173 -18.09 -23.92 2.20
N ASN A 174 -16.82 -24.00 1.81
CA ASN A 174 -16.07 -22.85 1.34
C ASN A 174 -16.71 -22.19 0.10
N ASP A 175 -17.14 -23.00 -0.86
CA ASP A 175 -17.83 -22.51 -2.07
C ASP A 175 -19.14 -21.80 -1.72
N ILE A 176 -19.94 -22.36 -0.80
CA ILE A 176 -21.20 -21.75 -0.35
C ILE A 176 -20.95 -20.39 0.30
N ILE A 177 -19.95 -20.30 1.19
CA ILE A 177 -19.60 -19.04 1.87
C ILE A 177 -19.12 -18.01 0.84
N LEU A 178 -18.29 -18.43 -0.13
CA LEU A 178 -17.78 -17.57 -1.19
C LEU A 178 -18.90 -17.03 -2.09
N ILE A 179 -19.80 -17.89 -2.57
CA ILE A 179 -20.96 -17.51 -3.41
C ILE A 179 -21.88 -16.54 -2.64
N ARG A 180 -22.13 -16.81 -1.35
CA ARG A 180 -22.94 -15.93 -0.52
C ARG A 180 -22.29 -14.55 -0.37
N SER A 181 -20.98 -14.50 -0.13
CA SER A 181 -20.24 -13.25 0.06
C SER A 181 -20.23 -12.38 -1.22
N SER A 182 -20.05 -13.00 -2.40
CA SER A 182 -20.03 -12.30 -3.68
C SER A 182 -21.43 -11.81 -4.09
N THR A 183 -22.47 -12.63 -3.89
CA THR A 183 -23.87 -12.25 -4.14
C THR A 183 -24.29 -11.06 -3.28
N ASN A 184 -23.93 -11.05 -1.99
CA ASN A 184 -24.23 -9.94 -1.09
C ASN A 184 -23.50 -8.65 -1.47
N ARG A 185 -22.32 -8.75 -2.11
CA ARG A 185 -21.58 -7.59 -2.61
C ARG A 185 -22.25 -7.01 -3.87
N SER A 186 -22.71 -7.86 -4.80
CA SER A 186 -23.40 -7.43 -6.02
C SER A 186 -24.71 -6.69 -5.72
N LYS A 187 -25.52 -7.18 -4.77
CA LYS A 187 -26.79 -6.55 -4.38
C LYS A 187 -26.67 -5.17 -3.71
N LYS A 188 -25.49 -4.79 -3.22
CA LYS A 188 -25.23 -3.49 -2.60
C LYS A 188 -24.80 -2.40 -3.60
N ASN A 189 -24.51 -2.79 -4.85
CA ASN A 189 -24.04 -1.88 -5.91
C ASN A 189 -25.13 -1.61 -6.98
N ILE A 190 -26.38 -1.95 -6.68
CA ILE A 190 -27.60 -1.59 -7.40
C ILE A 190 -28.43 -0.74 -6.45
#